data_AF-A0A6G0WKV3-F1
#
_entry.id   AF-A0A6G0WKV3-F1
#
_cell.length_a   1.000
_cell.length_b   1.000
_cell.length_c   1.000
_cell.angle_alpha   90.00
_cell.angle_beta   90.00
_cell.angle_gamma   90.00
#
_symmetry.space_group_name_H-M   'P 1'
#
loop_
_entity.id
_entity.type
_entity.pdbx_description
1 polymer ?
#
loop_
_entity_poly.entity_id
_entity_poly.type
_entity_poly.pdbx_seq_one_letter_code
_entity_poly.pdbx_strand_id
1 'polypeptide(L)'
;MLCPTGTQGNNPKYDLAPHVINTSWGGSSDGETWYQSTVDAWQKAGIIPVVANGNASPICATVASLGDYKNVIGVGAIITTEKLASFSSRGPSPDKRIKPDVSTPGQDVQSAWKHRQLGLQHHLRYLHGPAHVTGAVALYLASHKGVTFNDVLNALTSTVDTATLTPNGANCGGVSDSKFSNNNYGYGRINVAKAAGVSPSPSVHADQCSHDWRTNDSCSAACGNCANCYYPGGNRCLTGYTKSDCTYYSSSYGTIWCGN
;
A
#
# COMPACT_ATOMS: atom_id res chain seq x y z
N MET A 1 -1.95 8.83 18.23
CA MET A 1 -0.60 9.45 18.35
C MET A 1 -0.64 10.84 17.74
N LEU A 2 -0.42 11.90 18.53
CA LEU A 2 -0.32 13.30 18.03
C LEU A 2 1.08 13.85 18.26
N CYS A 3 1.63 13.52 19.43
CA CYS A 3 2.97 13.90 19.84
C CYS A 3 3.70 12.63 20.30
N PRO A 4 4.72 12.17 19.54
CA PRO A 4 5.58 11.09 19.98
C PRO A 4 6.24 11.41 21.33
N THR A 5 6.43 10.37 22.13
CA THR A 5 7.12 10.43 23.42
C THR A 5 8.24 9.40 23.47
N GLY A 6 9.12 9.50 24.47
CA GLY A 6 10.05 8.42 24.78
C GLY A 6 9.31 7.14 25.20
N THR A 7 10.03 6.02 25.31
CA THR A 7 9.45 4.72 25.68
C THR A 7 8.76 4.70 27.05
N GLN A 8 9.08 5.66 27.91
CA GLN A 8 8.48 5.87 29.23
C GLN A 8 7.31 6.87 29.22
N GLY A 9 6.85 7.33 28.05
CA GLY A 9 5.75 8.29 27.92
C GLY A 9 6.10 9.74 28.24
N ASN A 10 7.38 10.04 28.52
CA ASN A 10 7.88 11.38 28.84
C ASN A 10 8.42 12.12 27.61
N ASN A 11 8.70 13.43 27.78
CA ASN A 11 9.33 14.30 26.79
C ASN A 11 8.60 14.34 25.43
N PRO A 12 7.39 14.92 25.36
CA PRO A 12 6.66 15.06 24.10
C PRO A 12 7.48 15.83 23.06
N LYS A 13 7.60 15.26 21.85
CA LYS A 13 8.31 15.84 20.69
C LYS A 13 7.34 16.19 19.56
N TYR A 14 6.75 17.38 19.64
CA TYR A 14 5.75 17.85 18.67
C TYR A 14 6.32 18.01 17.25
N ASP A 15 7.60 18.34 17.15
CA ASP A 15 8.38 18.42 15.91
C ASP A 15 8.55 17.07 15.20
N LEU A 16 8.31 15.96 15.92
CA LEU A 16 8.38 14.60 15.39
C LEU A 16 6.99 14.01 15.09
N ALA A 17 5.93 14.82 15.08
CA ALA A 17 4.59 14.37 14.72
C ALA A 17 4.59 13.68 13.33
N PRO A 18 3.89 12.55 13.17
CA PRO A 18 3.82 11.87 11.89
C PRO A 18 2.96 12.68 10.92
N HIS A 19 3.28 12.63 9.63
CA HIS A 19 2.43 13.23 8.59
C HIS A 19 1.29 12.30 8.16
N VAL A 20 1.43 10.99 8.39
CA VAL A 20 0.46 9.95 8.02
C VAL A 20 0.45 8.85 9.08
N ILE A 21 -0.73 8.32 9.40
CA ILE A 21 -0.91 7.21 10.34
C ILE A 21 -1.59 6.04 9.62
N ASN A 22 -0.97 4.87 9.70
CA ASN A 22 -1.55 3.60 9.27
C ASN A 22 -2.36 2.97 10.41
N THR A 23 -3.61 2.63 10.13
CA THR A 23 -4.53 1.99 11.07
C THR A 23 -5.07 0.69 10.45
N SER A 24 -4.36 -0.41 10.69
CA SER A 24 -4.77 -1.76 10.22
C SER A 24 -5.60 -2.50 11.27
N TRP A 25 -6.54 -1.81 11.91
CA TRP A 25 -7.47 -2.33 12.91
C TRP A 25 -8.78 -1.53 12.87
N GLY A 26 -9.83 -2.05 13.49
CA GLY A 26 -11.13 -1.40 13.61
C GLY A 26 -12.01 -2.06 14.68
N GLY A 27 -13.16 -1.47 14.95
CA GLY A 27 -14.28 -1.99 15.73
C GLY A 27 -15.35 -2.65 14.86
N SER A 28 -16.62 -2.48 15.24
CA SER A 28 -17.77 -3.07 14.54
C SER A 28 -18.15 -2.30 13.28
N SER A 29 -19.11 -2.82 12.51
CA SER A 29 -19.66 -2.17 11.30
C SER A 29 -20.95 -1.38 11.58
N ASP A 30 -21.19 -0.99 12.84
CA ASP A 30 -22.43 -0.35 13.30
C ASP A 30 -22.35 1.19 13.39
N GLY A 31 -21.25 1.80 12.91
CA GLY A 31 -21.10 3.26 12.91
C GLY A 31 -20.58 3.83 14.23
N GLU A 32 -19.67 3.12 14.89
CA GLU A 32 -19.15 3.47 16.20
C GLU A 32 -18.29 4.73 16.18
N THR A 33 -18.55 5.69 17.08
CA THR A 33 -17.84 6.99 17.09
C THR A 33 -16.76 7.13 18.17
N TRP A 34 -16.44 6.06 18.90
CA TRP A 34 -15.58 6.11 20.09
C TRP A 34 -14.16 6.65 19.84
N TYR A 35 -13.65 6.57 18.60
CA TYR A 35 -12.34 7.10 18.23
C TYR A 35 -12.40 8.36 17.37
N GLN A 36 -13.60 8.86 17.06
CA GLN A 36 -13.80 10.01 16.17
C GLN A 36 -13.02 11.23 16.65
N SER A 37 -13.03 11.52 17.95
CA SER A 37 -12.27 12.64 18.54
C SER A 37 -10.77 12.55 18.30
N THR A 38 -10.21 11.33 18.25
CA THR A 38 -8.78 11.12 17.98
C THR A 38 -8.47 11.35 16.50
N VAL A 39 -9.32 10.85 15.59
CA VAL A 39 -9.19 11.09 14.14
C VAL A 39 -9.37 12.57 13.80
N ASP A 40 -10.32 13.25 14.44
CA ASP A 40 -10.52 14.69 14.30
C ASP A 40 -9.28 15.48 14.74
N ALA A 41 -8.64 15.05 15.83
CA ALA A 41 -7.40 15.67 16.29
C ALA A 41 -6.24 15.44 15.31
N TRP A 42 -6.13 14.26 14.70
CA TRP A 42 -5.15 13.99 13.65
C TRP A 42 -5.32 14.93 12.46
N GLN A 43 -6.55 15.04 11.96
CA GLN A 43 -6.89 15.93 10.85
C GLN A 43 -6.58 17.39 11.15
N LYS A 44 -6.96 17.87 12.34
CA LYS A 44 -6.64 19.23 12.79
C LYS A 44 -5.14 19.49 12.89
N ALA A 45 -4.35 18.46 13.18
CA ALA A 45 -2.89 18.54 13.22
C ALA A 45 -2.23 18.34 11.84
N GLY A 46 -3.00 18.18 10.76
CA GLY A 46 -2.48 17.92 9.41
C GLY A 46 -1.97 16.49 9.20
N ILE A 47 -2.32 15.56 10.10
CA ILE A 47 -1.93 14.15 10.03
C ILE A 47 -3.01 13.40 9.25
N ILE A 48 -2.59 12.64 8.22
CA ILE A 48 -3.50 11.90 7.34
C ILE A 48 -3.74 10.48 7.87
N PRO A 49 -4.98 10.12 8.26
CA PRO A 49 -5.29 8.78 8.71
C PRO A 49 -5.71 7.88 7.54
N VAL A 50 -5.03 6.72 7.46
CA VAL A 50 -5.29 5.66 6.48
C VAL A 50 -5.73 4.42 7.23
N VAL A 51 -6.91 3.90 6.92
CA VAL A 51 -7.61 2.92 7.75
C VAL A 51 -8.07 1.72 6.92
N ALA A 52 -7.97 0.52 7.50
CA ALA A 52 -8.56 -0.68 6.90
C ALA A 52 -10.08 -0.56 6.77
N ASN A 53 -10.64 -1.00 5.64
CA ASN A 53 -12.10 -1.04 5.46
C ASN A 53 -12.76 -2.18 6.26
N GLY A 54 -12.00 -3.22 6.63
CA GLY A 54 -12.45 -4.39 7.37
C GLY A 54 -12.32 -5.71 6.58
N ASN A 55 -12.61 -6.83 7.26
CA ASN A 55 -12.42 -8.20 6.75
C ASN A 55 -13.70 -9.07 6.82
N ALA A 56 -14.87 -8.46 6.62
CA ALA A 56 -16.17 -9.11 6.83
C ALA A 56 -16.99 -9.35 5.54
N SER A 57 -16.34 -9.35 4.36
CA SER A 57 -16.98 -9.89 3.14
C SER A 57 -17.35 -11.38 3.31
N PRO A 58 -18.34 -11.89 2.54
CA PRO A 58 -18.92 -11.32 1.32
C PRO A 58 -20.10 -10.36 1.54
N ILE A 59 -20.52 -10.15 2.79
CA ILE A 59 -21.73 -9.38 3.11
C ILE A 59 -21.49 -7.88 2.82
N CYS A 60 -22.49 -7.23 2.21
CA CYS A 60 -22.48 -5.80 1.97
C CYS A 60 -22.66 -5.00 3.27
N ALA A 61 -22.27 -3.72 3.26
CA ALA A 61 -22.37 -2.84 4.42
C ALA A 61 -21.63 -3.35 5.66
N THR A 62 -20.39 -3.81 5.45
CA THR A 62 -19.51 -4.39 6.47
C THR A 62 -18.27 -3.53 6.73
N VAL A 63 -18.34 -2.25 6.38
CA VAL A 63 -17.27 -1.29 6.63
C VAL A 63 -17.11 -1.13 8.14
N ALA A 64 -15.96 -1.53 8.67
CA ALA A 64 -15.68 -1.40 10.08
C ALA A 64 -15.38 0.05 10.44
N SER A 65 -15.87 0.52 11.59
CA SER A 65 -15.32 1.72 12.21
C SER A 65 -13.86 1.43 12.54
N LEU A 66 -12.87 2.24 12.17
CA LEU A 66 -12.91 3.66 11.82
C LEU A 66 -12.96 3.92 10.31
N GLY A 67 -12.89 2.88 9.48
CA GLY A 67 -12.83 2.99 8.02
C GLY A 67 -14.08 3.65 7.42
N ASP A 68 -15.19 3.59 8.15
CA ASP A 68 -16.42 4.31 7.85
C ASP A 68 -16.34 5.81 8.14
N TYR A 69 -15.36 6.34 8.86
CA TYR A 69 -15.30 7.78 9.18
C TYR A 69 -15.17 8.64 7.92
N LYS A 70 -15.67 9.88 8.01
CA LYS A 70 -15.66 10.84 6.88
C LYS A 70 -14.26 11.40 6.62
N ASN A 71 -13.44 11.44 7.65
CA ASN A 71 -12.14 12.09 7.66
C ASN A 71 -10.99 11.07 7.75
N VAL A 72 -11.15 9.93 7.07
CA VAL A 72 -10.12 8.91 6.87
C VAL A 72 -10.12 8.42 5.43
N ILE A 73 -8.97 7.93 4.97
CA ILE A 73 -8.88 7.16 3.73
C ILE A 73 -9.10 5.68 4.08
N GLY A 74 -10.27 5.15 3.73
CA GLY A 74 -10.65 3.76 3.90
C GLY A 74 -10.12 2.89 2.76
N VAL A 75 -9.48 1.77 3.10
CA VAL A 75 -8.73 0.97 2.13
C VAL A 75 -9.25 -0.47 2.02
N GLY A 76 -9.67 -0.83 0.81
CA GLY A 76 -10.05 -2.19 0.43
C GLY A 76 -8.85 -3.03 -0.02
N ALA A 77 -9.04 -4.36 -0.02
CA ALA A 77 -8.03 -5.32 -0.40
C ALA A 77 -8.40 -6.01 -1.73
N ILE A 78 -7.43 -6.06 -2.64
CA ILE A 78 -7.45 -6.89 -3.84
C ILE A 78 -6.36 -7.96 -3.78
N ILE A 79 -6.50 -8.97 -4.62
CA ILE A 79 -5.52 -10.05 -4.78
C ILE A 79 -4.70 -9.84 -6.06
N THR A 80 -3.69 -10.69 -6.28
CA THR A 80 -2.76 -10.63 -7.43
C THR A 80 -3.45 -10.72 -8.80
N THR A 81 -4.65 -11.30 -8.88
CA THR A 81 -5.47 -11.31 -10.11
C THR A 81 -6.38 -10.10 -10.22
N GLU A 82 -6.14 -9.02 -9.48
CA GLU A 82 -6.91 -7.77 -9.51
C GLU A 82 -8.40 -7.92 -9.15
N LYS A 83 -8.77 -9.05 -8.54
CA LYS A 83 -10.10 -9.30 -7.97
C LYS A 83 -10.16 -8.76 -6.55
N LEU A 84 -11.34 -8.36 -6.10
CA LEU A 84 -11.58 -8.08 -4.69
C LEU A 84 -11.23 -9.32 -3.85
N ALA A 85 -10.45 -9.12 -2.79
CA ALA A 85 -10.14 -10.19 -1.85
C ALA A 85 -11.41 -10.67 -1.16
N SER A 86 -11.54 -11.99 -0.96
CA SER A 86 -12.78 -12.60 -0.48
C SER A 86 -13.18 -12.15 0.92
N PHE A 87 -12.25 -11.63 1.72
CA PHE A 87 -12.51 -11.07 3.03
C PHE A 87 -12.75 -9.55 3.01
N SER A 88 -12.36 -8.83 1.95
CA SER A 88 -12.38 -7.36 1.94
C SER A 88 -13.78 -6.83 2.20
N SER A 89 -13.96 -6.13 3.33
CA SER A 89 -15.25 -5.51 3.67
C SER A 89 -15.72 -4.59 2.57
N ARG A 90 -17.04 -4.59 2.36
CA ARG A 90 -17.71 -3.87 1.27
C ARG A 90 -18.59 -2.79 1.86
N GLY A 91 -18.69 -1.68 1.13
CA GLY A 91 -19.66 -0.64 1.41
C GLY A 91 -21.11 -1.10 1.16
N PRO A 92 -22.06 -0.16 1.30
CA PRO A 92 -21.82 1.21 1.74
C PRO A 92 -21.46 1.30 3.23
N SER A 93 -20.94 2.43 3.69
CA SER A 93 -20.84 2.71 5.13
C SER A 93 -22.23 2.75 5.78
N PRO A 94 -22.33 2.73 7.13
CA PRO A 94 -23.61 2.87 7.84
C PRO A 94 -24.43 4.09 7.40
N ASP A 95 -23.76 5.22 7.14
CA ASP A 95 -24.35 6.47 6.62
C ASP A 95 -24.45 6.53 5.07
N LYS A 96 -24.40 5.36 4.41
CA LYS A 96 -24.65 5.17 2.97
C LYS A 96 -23.63 5.76 2.00
N ARG A 97 -22.45 6.19 2.46
CA ARG A 97 -21.36 6.60 1.57
C ARG A 97 -20.70 5.40 0.89
N ILE A 98 -20.07 5.69 -0.25
CA ILE A 98 -19.22 4.72 -0.93
C ILE A 98 -17.97 4.48 -0.10
N LYS A 99 -17.71 3.20 0.22
CA LYS A 99 -16.48 2.72 0.86
C LYS A 99 -16.14 1.33 0.28
N PRO A 100 -14.86 0.94 0.17
CA PRO A 100 -13.66 1.71 0.53
C PRO A 100 -13.50 2.96 -0.34
N ASP A 101 -12.59 3.87 0.01
CA ASP A 101 -12.25 5.00 -0.89
C ASP A 101 -11.36 4.49 -2.02
N VAL A 102 -10.36 3.67 -1.71
CA VAL A 102 -9.43 3.09 -2.69
C VAL A 102 -9.12 1.62 -2.37
N SER A 103 -8.64 0.89 -3.36
CA SER A 103 -8.23 -0.51 -3.23
C SER A 103 -6.74 -0.70 -3.48
N THR A 104 -6.15 -1.71 -2.84
CA THR A 104 -4.72 -2.03 -2.98
C THR A 104 -4.46 -3.53 -2.82
N PRO A 105 -3.32 -4.06 -3.28
CA PRO A 105 -2.89 -5.41 -2.92
C PRO A 105 -2.92 -5.60 -1.41
N GLY A 106 -3.75 -6.53 -0.94
CA GLY A 106 -4.01 -6.71 0.50
C GLY A 106 -4.00 -8.16 0.96
N GLN A 107 -3.92 -9.12 0.03
CA GLN A 107 -3.81 -10.54 0.33
C GLN A 107 -2.46 -11.09 -0.15
N ASP A 108 -1.86 -11.99 0.64
CA ASP A 108 -0.60 -12.67 0.32
C ASP A 108 0.56 -11.68 -0.02
N VAL A 109 0.57 -10.53 0.66
CA VAL A 109 1.63 -9.51 0.53
C VAL A 109 2.82 -9.90 1.42
N GLN A 110 3.97 -10.13 0.81
CA GLN A 110 5.22 -10.41 1.53
C GLN A 110 5.68 -9.16 2.29
N SER A 111 6.03 -9.33 3.58
CA SER A 111 6.51 -8.25 4.44
C SER A 111 7.46 -8.78 5.52
N ALA A 112 8.04 -7.87 6.31
CA ALA A 112 8.92 -8.20 7.40
C ALA A 112 8.19 -8.95 8.54
N TRP A 113 8.89 -9.86 9.22
CA TRP A 113 8.40 -10.58 10.39
C TRP A 113 9.43 -10.55 11.51
N LYS A 114 8.96 -10.49 12.76
CA LYS A 114 9.82 -10.35 13.95
C LYS A 114 10.76 -11.55 14.20
N HIS A 115 10.49 -12.71 13.59
CA HIS A 115 11.33 -13.90 13.72
C HIS A 115 11.91 -14.31 12.37
N ARG A 116 13.23 -14.51 12.33
CA ARG A 116 13.94 -15.06 11.17
C ARG A 116 13.73 -16.57 11.13
N GLN A 117 12.54 -17.05 10.80
CA GLN A 117 12.33 -18.47 10.56
C GLN A 117 12.80 -18.82 9.15
N LEU A 118 14.07 -19.24 9.04
CA LEU A 118 14.60 -19.90 7.85
C LEU A 118 13.73 -21.15 7.59
N GLY A 119 13.03 -21.19 6.46
CA GLY A 119 12.32 -22.40 6.00
C GLY A 119 10.82 -22.47 6.26
N LEU A 120 10.20 -21.50 6.96
CA LEU A 120 8.73 -21.41 7.06
C LEU A 120 8.19 -20.34 6.12
N GLN A 121 8.22 -20.64 4.82
CA GLN A 121 7.64 -19.82 3.73
C GLN A 121 6.09 -19.69 3.81
N HIS A 122 5.44 -20.23 4.84
CA HIS A 122 3.98 -20.41 4.89
C HIS A 122 3.22 -19.51 5.88
N HIS A 123 3.86 -18.50 6.47
CA HIS A 123 3.19 -17.47 7.28
C HIS A 123 3.20 -16.08 6.62
N LEU A 124 3.26 -16.04 5.28
CA LEU A 124 3.15 -14.85 4.43
C LEU A 124 1.69 -14.33 4.30
N ARG A 125 0.92 -14.30 5.37
CA ARG A 125 -0.51 -13.95 5.30
C ARG A 125 -0.89 -12.91 6.33
N TYR A 126 -0.50 -11.64 6.15
CA TYR A 126 -1.15 -10.58 6.90
C TYR A 126 -1.48 -9.37 6.01
N LEU A 127 -2.63 -8.81 6.35
CA LEU A 127 -3.51 -7.99 5.53
C LEU A 127 -3.02 -6.55 5.51
N HIS A 128 -2.40 -6.12 4.42
CA HIS A 128 -1.68 -4.84 4.37
C HIS A 128 -2.21 -3.88 3.32
N GLY A 129 -3.52 -3.84 3.12
CA GLY A 129 -4.13 -2.84 2.24
C GLY A 129 -3.77 -1.40 2.67
N PRO A 130 -4.04 -1.01 3.92
CA PRO A 130 -3.74 0.34 4.42
C PRO A 130 -2.26 0.74 4.29
N ALA A 131 -1.33 -0.18 4.48
CA ALA A 131 0.11 0.13 4.47
C ALA A 131 0.60 0.62 3.10
N HIS A 132 0.09 0.04 2.00
CA HIS A 132 0.38 0.52 0.65
C HIS A 132 -0.10 1.96 0.45
N VAL A 133 -1.31 2.28 0.90
CA VAL A 133 -1.86 3.64 0.82
C VAL A 133 -1.08 4.59 1.73
N THR A 134 -0.70 4.17 2.94
CA THR A 134 0.16 4.98 3.84
C THR A 134 1.48 5.33 3.17
N GLY A 135 2.15 4.37 2.52
CA GLY A 135 3.37 4.62 1.77
C GLY A 135 3.15 5.56 0.58
N ALA A 136 2.05 5.38 -0.16
CA ALA A 136 1.69 6.27 -1.27
C ALA A 136 1.42 7.71 -0.81
N VAL A 137 0.71 7.88 0.31
CA VAL A 137 0.50 9.19 0.95
C VAL A 137 1.84 9.81 1.36
N ALA A 138 2.73 9.04 1.98
CA ALA A 138 4.05 9.54 2.37
C ALA A 138 4.87 10.03 1.17
N LEU A 139 4.88 9.28 0.05
CA LEU A 139 5.53 9.69 -1.20
C LEU A 139 4.90 10.95 -1.82
N TYR A 140 3.57 11.03 -1.81
CA TYR A 140 2.85 12.20 -2.29
C TYR A 140 3.19 13.44 -1.46
N LEU A 141 3.16 13.34 -0.13
CA LEU A 141 3.56 14.42 0.78
C LEU A 141 5.06 14.78 0.71
N ALA A 142 5.91 13.85 0.25
CA ALA A 142 7.32 14.13 0.02
C ALA A 142 7.51 15.12 -1.13
N SER A 143 6.72 14.98 -2.19
CA SER A 143 6.76 15.81 -3.41
C SER A 143 5.81 17.02 -3.38
N HIS A 144 4.75 16.98 -2.56
CA HIS A 144 3.72 18.01 -2.48
C HIS A 144 3.63 18.54 -1.04
N LYS A 145 4.47 19.51 -0.69
CA LYS A 145 4.49 20.10 0.66
C LYS A 145 3.29 21.00 0.90
N GLY A 146 2.74 20.96 2.11
CA GLY A 146 1.64 21.84 2.55
C GLY A 146 0.25 21.45 2.04
N VAL A 147 0.10 20.33 1.34
CA VAL A 147 -1.20 19.83 0.88
C VAL A 147 -2.07 19.34 2.03
N THR A 148 -3.37 19.47 1.87
CA THR A 148 -4.37 19.07 2.87
C THR A 148 -4.78 17.61 2.70
N PHE A 149 -5.52 17.07 3.67
CA PHE A 149 -6.16 15.75 3.54
C PHE A 149 -7.02 15.64 2.27
N ASN A 150 -7.80 16.66 1.94
CA ASN A 150 -8.68 16.65 0.77
C ASN A 150 -7.87 16.62 -0.53
N ASP A 151 -6.75 17.34 -0.59
CA ASP A 151 -5.85 17.31 -1.75
C ASP A 151 -5.28 15.90 -1.95
N VAL A 152 -4.86 15.25 -0.87
CA VAL A 152 -4.36 13.86 -0.92
C VAL A 152 -5.46 12.89 -1.33
N LEU A 153 -6.64 12.96 -0.71
CA LEU A 153 -7.77 12.10 -1.05
C LEU A 153 -8.18 12.28 -2.52
N ASN A 154 -8.26 13.52 -2.99
CA ASN A 154 -8.59 13.83 -4.39
C ASN A 154 -7.52 13.30 -5.34
N ALA A 155 -6.24 13.50 -5.04
CA ALA A 155 -5.15 12.96 -5.86
C ALA A 155 -5.22 11.43 -5.95
N LEU A 156 -5.41 10.74 -4.83
CA LEU A 156 -5.48 9.28 -4.80
C LEU A 156 -6.72 8.71 -5.51
N THR A 157 -7.88 9.35 -5.36
CA THR A 157 -9.16 8.84 -5.92
C THR A 157 -9.36 9.20 -7.40
N SER A 158 -8.82 10.33 -7.86
CA SER A 158 -8.95 10.76 -9.27
C SER A 158 -7.93 10.11 -10.21
N THR A 159 -6.88 9.48 -9.68
CA THR A 159 -5.76 8.91 -10.47
C THR A 159 -5.65 7.40 -10.39
N VAL A 160 -6.67 6.73 -9.84
CA VAL A 160 -6.76 5.27 -9.72
C VAL A 160 -6.72 4.53 -11.07
N ASP A 161 -6.28 3.28 -11.02
CA ASP A 161 -6.46 2.32 -12.11
C ASP A 161 -7.77 1.54 -11.92
N THR A 162 -8.65 1.61 -12.92
CA THR A 162 -9.93 0.88 -12.94
C THR A 162 -9.95 -0.22 -14.00
N ALA A 163 -9.26 -0.01 -15.13
CA ALA A 163 -9.24 -0.93 -16.27
C ALA A 163 -8.53 -2.27 -15.97
N THR A 164 -7.67 -2.34 -14.96
CA THR A 164 -6.96 -3.57 -14.57
C THR A 164 -7.75 -4.43 -13.61
N LEU A 165 -8.78 -3.87 -12.96
CA LEU A 165 -9.58 -4.59 -11.97
C LEU A 165 -10.40 -5.69 -12.64
N THR A 166 -10.60 -6.79 -11.92
CA THR A 166 -11.36 -7.95 -12.39
C THR A 166 -12.66 -8.09 -11.59
N PRO A 167 -13.75 -7.44 -12.02
CA PRO A 167 -15.10 -7.64 -11.48
C PRO A 167 -15.49 -9.12 -11.42
N ASN A 168 -16.27 -9.48 -10.41
CA ASN A 168 -16.85 -10.81 -10.22
C ASN A 168 -18.39 -10.81 -10.14
N GLY A 169 -19.02 -9.68 -10.46
CA GLY A 169 -20.47 -9.51 -10.44
C GLY A 169 -21.06 -9.26 -9.06
N ALA A 170 -20.23 -8.98 -8.04
CA ALA A 170 -20.71 -8.64 -6.72
C ALA A 170 -21.33 -7.22 -6.71
N ASN A 171 -22.54 -7.09 -6.19
CA ASN A 171 -23.24 -5.81 -6.13
C ASN A 171 -23.64 -5.50 -4.69
N CYS A 172 -23.14 -4.37 -4.18
CA CYS A 172 -23.50 -3.84 -2.87
C CYS A 172 -23.99 -2.40 -3.04
N GLY A 173 -25.30 -2.19 -3.24
CA GLY A 173 -25.87 -0.84 -3.35
C GLY A 173 -26.25 -0.39 -4.78
N GLY A 174 -26.51 -1.34 -5.68
CA GLY A 174 -27.13 -1.07 -6.99
C GLY A 174 -26.15 -0.69 -8.10
N VAL A 175 -24.87 -0.51 -7.79
CA VAL A 175 -23.81 -0.23 -8.77
C VAL A 175 -23.03 -1.51 -9.04
N SER A 176 -22.89 -1.88 -10.31
CA SER A 176 -22.03 -2.99 -10.74
C SER A 176 -20.59 -2.73 -10.31
N ASP A 177 -19.89 -3.79 -9.88
CA ASP A 177 -18.47 -3.75 -9.53
C ASP A 177 -17.53 -3.43 -10.70
N SER A 178 -18.03 -3.40 -11.94
CA SER A 178 -17.30 -2.93 -13.13
C SER A 178 -17.51 -1.44 -13.43
N LYS A 179 -18.39 -0.74 -12.67
CA LYS A 179 -18.63 0.70 -12.79
C LYS A 179 -18.06 1.40 -11.55
N PHE A 180 -17.39 2.53 -11.73
CA PHE A 180 -16.69 3.23 -10.66
C PHE A 180 -17.26 4.63 -10.43
N SER A 181 -17.28 5.14 -9.21
CA SER A 181 -16.93 4.45 -7.95
C SER A 181 -18.01 3.43 -7.52
N ASN A 182 -17.62 2.39 -6.79
CA ASN A 182 -18.55 1.38 -6.23
C ASN A 182 -18.15 0.90 -4.83
N ASN A 183 -19.04 0.17 -4.17
CA ASN A 183 -18.85 -0.33 -2.80
C ASN A 183 -17.94 -1.55 -2.66
N ASN A 184 -17.33 -2.03 -3.75
CA ASN A 184 -16.35 -3.12 -3.72
C ASN A 184 -14.94 -2.54 -3.77
N TYR A 185 -14.65 -1.78 -4.81
CA TYR A 185 -13.32 -1.29 -5.12
C TYR A 185 -13.09 0.19 -4.75
N GLY A 186 -14.14 0.89 -4.31
CA GLY A 186 -14.11 2.33 -4.11
C GLY A 186 -14.02 3.05 -5.46
N TYR A 187 -13.11 4.01 -5.54
CA TYR A 187 -12.79 4.69 -6.78
C TYR A 187 -11.94 3.81 -7.72
N GLY A 188 -11.13 2.89 -7.18
CA GLY A 188 -10.29 1.97 -7.96
C GLY A 188 -9.01 1.57 -7.23
N ARG A 189 -8.08 0.93 -7.94
CA ARG A 189 -6.76 0.59 -7.40
C ARG A 189 -5.87 1.84 -7.36
N ILE A 190 -5.18 2.11 -6.26
CA ILE A 190 -4.27 3.28 -6.21
C ILE A 190 -3.20 3.22 -7.30
N ASN A 191 -2.79 4.40 -7.80
CA ASN A 191 -1.62 4.55 -8.65
C ASN A 191 -0.81 5.76 -8.15
N VAL A 192 0.22 5.50 -7.34
CA VAL A 192 1.01 6.57 -6.70
C VAL A 192 1.77 7.41 -7.72
N ALA A 193 2.20 6.83 -8.83
CA ALA A 193 2.92 7.55 -9.87
C ALA A 193 2.01 8.59 -10.54
N LYS A 194 0.80 8.17 -10.96
CA LYS A 194 -0.21 9.08 -11.49
C LYS A 194 -0.62 10.12 -10.44
N ALA A 195 -0.85 9.73 -9.19
CA ALA A 195 -1.19 10.64 -8.11
C ALA A 195 -0.13 11.74 -7.91
N ALA A 196 1.16 11.36 -7.92
CA ALA A 196 2.27 12.29 -7.77
C ALA A 196 2.65 13.03 -9.07
N GLY A 197 1.91 12.83 -10.17
CA GLY A 197 2.20 13.46 -11.46
C GLY A 197 3.51 13.01 -12.10
N VAL A 198 4.05 11.86 -11.66
CA VAL A 198 5.28 11.29 -12.22
C VAL A 198 4.91 10.20 -13.22
N SER A 199 5.48 10.27 -14.42
CA SER A 199 5.49 9.09 -15.27
C SER A 199 6.46 8.10 -14.62
N PRO A 200 6.07 6.83 -14.40
CA PRO A 200 7.05 5.83 -14.02
C PRO A 200 8.08 5.79 -15.15
N SER A 201 9.25 6.37 -14.90
CA SER A 201 10.42 6.03 -15.69
C SER A 201 10.54 4.51 -15.58
N PRO A 202 10.83 3.76 -16.65
CA PRO A 202 11.23 2.37 -16.52
C PRO A 202 12.56 2.35 -15.75
N SER A 203 12.48 2.52 -14.43
CA SER A 203 13.55 2.20 -13.52
C SER A 203 13.61 0.69 -13.50
N VAL A 204 14.51 0.16 -14.32
CA VAL A 204 15.27 -1.02 -13.95
C VAL A 204 15.65 -0.79 -12.48
N HIS A 205 15.22 -1.65 -11.57
CA HIS A 205 15.55 -1.55 -10.15
C HIS A 205 17.07 -1.42 -9.98
N ALA A 206 17.57 -0.19 -9.84
CA ALA A 206 18.96 0.09 -9.45
C ALA A 206 19.12 0.09 -7.92
N ASP A 207 18.01 0.09 -7.17
CA ASP A 207 18.03 0.17 -5.72
C ASP A 207 17.73 -1.19 -5.09
N GLN A 208 18.68 -2.12 -5.19
CA GLN A 208 18.81 -3.20 -4.21
C GLN A 208 20.25 -3.27 -3.70
N CYS A 209 20.70 -2.21 -3.05
CA CYS A 209 21.68 -2.36 -1.98
C CYS A 209 20.91 -2.35 -0.65
N SER A 210 20.92 -3.48 0.06
CA SER A 210 20.58 -3.46 1.48
C SER A 210 21.58 -2.52 2.14
N HIS A 211 21.13 -1.33 2.52
CA HIS A 211 21.96 -0.43 3.30
C HIS A 211 22.20 -1.10 4.67
N ASP A 212 23.35 -1.73 4.85
CA ASP A 212 23.90 -1.92 6.19
C ASP A 212 24.48 -0.55 6.57
N TRP A 213 23.86 0.12 7.54
CA TRP A 213 24.28 1.44 8.01
C TRP A 213 25.66 1.44 8.68
N ARG A 214 26.31 0.27 8.79
CA ARG A 214 27.62 0.08 9.41
C ARG A 214 28.79 0.04 8.42
N THR A 215 28.55 -0.26 7.15
CA THR A 215 29.64 -0.32 6.16
C THR A 215 29.42 0.77 5.12
N ASN A 216 30.41 1.65 5.01
CA ASN A 216 30.41 2.78 4.09
C ASN A 216 30.80 2.28 2.69
N ASP A 217 30.03 1.34 2.14
CA ASP A 217 30.32 0.71 0.85
C ASP A 217 29.57 1.43 -0.27
N SER A 218 30.33 2.07 -1.15
CA SER A 218 29.84 2.65 -2.40
C SER A 218 29.50 1.54 -3.40
N CYS A 219 28.22 1.22 -3.59
CA CYS A 219 27.74 0.27 -4.59
C CYS A 219 27.89 0.81 -6.03
N SER A 220 28.38 -0.02 -6.95
CA SER A 220 28.16 0.14 -8.41
C SER A 220 26.82 -0.50 -8.80
N ALA A 221 25.98 0.26 -9.51
CA ALA A 221 24.52 0.29 -9.32
C ALA A 221 23.67 -0.76 -10.08
N ALA A 222 24.10 -2.02 -10.25
CA ALA A 222 23.22 -3.03 -10.88
C ALA A 222 23.48 -4.50 -10.54
N CYS A 223 24.68 -4.84 -10.08
CA CYS A 223 25.16 -6.22 -10.08
C CYS A 223 25.34 -6.86 -8.71
N GLY A 224 25.32 -6.08 -7.63
CA GLY A 224 25.62 -6.57 -6.28
C GLY A 224 26.92 -7.38 -6.27
N ASN A 225 26.86 -8.62 -5.77
CA ASN A 225 27.98 -9.57 -5.73
C ASN A 225 27.97 -10.60 -6.88
N CYS A 226 27.12 -10.42 -7.90
CA CYS A 226 27.03 -11.36 -9.01
C CYS A 226 28.21 -11.17 -9.97
N ALA A 227 28.91 -12.27 -10.28
CA ALA A 227 30.02 -12.28 -11.25
C ALA A 227 29.58 -12.65 -12.68
N ASN A 228 28.31 -13.04 -12.89
CA ASN A 228 27.77 -13.49 -14.17
C ASN A 228 26.41 -12.82 -14.44
N CYS A 229 25.37 -13.57 -14.78
CA CYS A 229 24.04 -13.01 -15.02
C CYS A 229 23.25 -12.78 -13.71
N TYR A 230 22.69 -11.60 -13.53
CA TYR A 230 21.79 -11.25 -12.42
C TYR A 230 20.34 -11.16 -12.89
N TYR A 231 19.39 -11.75 -12.15
CA TYR A 231 17.95 -11.66 -12.41
C TYR A 231 17.26 -10.83 -11.30
N PRO A 232 16.88 -9.56 -11.59
CA PRO A 232 16.29 -8.67 -10.60
C PRO A 232 14.95 -9.15 -10.04
N GLY A 233 14.08 -9.70 -10.90
CA GLY A 233 12.74 -10.15 -10.50
C GLY A 233 12.74 -11.30 -9.49
N GLY A 234 13.87 -11.99 -9.33
CA GLY A 234 14.06 -13.05 -8.33
C GLY A 234 15.22 -12.78 -7.36
N ASN A 235 15.83 -11.59 -7.40
CA ASN A 235 16.99 -11.19 -6.61
C ASN A 235 18.05 -12.31 -6.46
N ARG A 236 18.54 -12.86 -7.58
CA ARG A 236 19.51 -13.96 -7.58
C ARG A 236 20.49 -13.91 -8.75
N CYS A 237 21.71 -14.41 -8.53
CA CYS A 237 22.67 -14.69 -9.61
C CYS A 237 22.31 -16.01 -10.30
N LEU A 238 22.29 -16.01 -11.63
CA LEU A 238 22.10 -17.21 -12.45
C LEU A 238 23.47 -17.83 -12.74
N THR A 239 23.70 -19.04 -12.24
CA THR A 239 24.92 -19.81 -12.48
C THR A 239 24.82 -20.59 -13.80
N GLY A 240 25.93 -20.70 -14.53
CA GLY A 240 25.98 -21.41 -15.82
C GLY A 240 25.42 -20.63 -17.03
N TYR A 241 24.89 -19.42 -16.82
CA TYR A 241 24.45 -18.54 -17.90
C TYR A 241 25.65 -17.81 -18.49
N THR A 242 25.78 -17.88 -19.81
CA THR A 242 26.76 -17.08 -20.57
C THR A 242 26.25 -15.65 -20.76
N LYS A 243 27.13 -14.75 -21.25
CA LYS A 243 26.74 -13.38 -21.60
C LYS A 243 25.61 -13.34 -22.62
N SER A 244 25.62 -14.25 -23.60
CA SER A 244 24.56 -14.37 -24.59
C SER A 244 23.23 -14.81 -23.97
N ASP A 245 23.24 -15.80 -23.07
CA ASP A 245 22.02 -16.24 -22.38
C ASP A 245 21.43 -15.10 -21.56
N CYS A 246 22.28 -14.40 -20.81
CA CYS A 246 21.87 -13.27 -20.01
C CYS A 246 21.26 -12.14 -20.84
N THR A 247 21.87 -11.83 -21.98
CA THR A 247 21.38 -10.76 -22.86
C THR A 247 20.08 -11.18 -23.55
N TYR A 248 19.95 -12.46 -23.94
CA TYR A 248 18.74 -13.02 -24.55
C TYR A 248 17.52 -12.86 -23.62
N TYR A 249 17.68 -13.11 -22.32
CA TYR A 249 16.61 -12.99 -21.34
C TYR A 249 16.38 -11.57 -20.82
N SER A 250 17.16 -10.58 -21.25
CA SER A 250 17.09 -9.22 -20.72
C SER A 250 15.75 -8.54 -21.06
N SER A 251 15.23 -8.76 -22.27
CA SER A 251 13.95 -8.19 -22.72
C SER A 251 12.73 -8.75 -21.98
N SER A 252 12.78 -10.03 -21.59
CA SER A 252 11.64 -10.74 -20.98
C SER A 252 11.68 -10.70 -19.46
N TYR A 253 12.87 -10.63 -18.87
CA TYR A 253 13.07 -10.81 -17.43
C TYR A 253 13.94 -9.72 -16.79
N GLY A 254 14.40 -8.73 -17.56
CA GLY A 254 15.24 -7.64 -17.05
C GLY A 254 16.60 -8.11 -16.53
N THR A 255 17.12 -9.24 -17.03
CA THR A 255 18.43 -9.77 -16.61
C THR A 255 19.59 -8.87 -17.03
N ILE A 256 20.65 -8.87 -16.21
CA ILE A 256 21.80 -7.97 -16.31
C ILE A 256 23.09 -8.79 -16.29
N TRP A 257 24.00 -8.57 -17.25
CA TRP A 257 25.31 -9.23 -17.25
C TRP A 257 26.31 -8.45 -16.39
N CYS A 258 26.95 -9.15 -15.45
CA CYS A 258 27.84 -8.60 -14.42
C CYS A 258 29.26 -9.17 -14.46
N GLY A 259 29.58 -10.01 -15.46
CA GLY A 259 30.95 -10.46 -15.69
C GLY A 259 31.77 -9.38 -16.40
N ASN A 260 33.06 -9.28 -16.02
CA ASN A 260 34.05 -8.43 -16.71
C ASN A 260 34.23 -8.81 -18.18
#